data_AF-A0A8J6UTY4-F1
#
_entry.id   AF-A0A8J6UTY4-F1
#
_cell.length_a   1.000
_cell.length_b   1.000
_cell.length_c   1.000
_cell.angle_alpha   90.00
_cell.angle_beta   90.00
_cell.angle_gamma   90.00
#
_symmetry.space_group_name_H-M   'P 1'
#
loop_
_entity.id
_entity.type
_entity.pdbx_description
1 polymer ?
#
loop_
_entity_poly.entity_id
_entity_poly.type
_entity_poly.pdbx_seq_one_letter_code
_entity_poly.pdbx_strand_id
1 'polypeptide(L)'
;MGKIFDDATPEQERKFIEEHRKEAFLAACQWPLSWLLPARRHKRAADALFEIAYTAYDRDTVQWLADGGPFGKQGARKKEGKELANHYDMELLGDYFLLAGYALECVLKGCLMAMRPGVEINDRLDKLVITHDLIRLCRDCSISLSSEEGELLAVITRYIIWGKYAGPRDLKDMPSPVNPDNQNSKSLRVANPFHERRVQVLVDGVFQRGHDLINTLGAPGE
;
A
#
# COMPACT_ATOMS: atom_id res chain seq x y z
N MET A 1 -18.40 2.76 27.92
CA MET A 1 -17.35 1.76 28.19
C MET A 1 -17.54 1.32 29.63
N GLY A 2 -17.68 0.02 29.88
CA GLY A 2 -17.72 -0.50 31.25
C GLY A 2 -16.35 -0.34 31.92
N LYS A 3 -16.32 -0.24 33.25
CA LYS A 3 -15.07 -0.25 34.03
C LYS A 3 -14.31 -1.55 33.74
N ILE A 4 -12.99 -1.47 33.60
CA ILE A 4 -12.14 -2.66 33.42
C ILE A 4 -12.12 -3.51 34.70
N PHE A 5 -12.20 -2.87 35.86
CA PHE A 5 -12.28 -3.51 37.18
C PHE A 5 -13.33 -2.81 38.03
N ASP A 6 -14.20 -3.57 38.70
CA ASP A 6 -15.32 -3.01 39.47
C ASP A 6 -14.85 -2.11 40.63
N ASP A 7 -13.68 -2.42 41.21
CA ASP A 7 -13.12 -1.76 42.39
C ASP A 7 -12.00 -0.73 42.11
N ALA A 8 -11.60 -0.54 40.84
CA ALA A 8 -10.52 0.39 40.52
C ALA A 8 -10.99 1.86 40.57
N THR A 9 -10.14 2.74 41.09
CA THR A 9 -10.33 4.19 40.95
C THR A 9 -10.06 4.62 39.49
N PRO A 10 -10.61 5.76 39.04
CA PRO A 10 -10.32 6.29 37.70
C PRO A 10 -8.82 6.52 37.42
N GLU A 11 -8.02 6.81 38.46
CA GLU A 11 -6.56 6.97 38.35
C GLU A 11 -5.86 5.63 38.14
N GLN A 12 -6.30 4.57 38.84
CA GLN A 12 -5.77 3.21 38.66
C GLN A 12 -6.10 2.68 37.26
N GLU A 13 -7.33 2.90 36.80
CA GLU A 13 -7.76 2.51 35.45
C GLU A 13 -6.95 3.23 34.36
N ARG A 14 -6.74 4.56 34.51
CA ARG A 14 -5.89 5.34 33.58
C ARG A 14 -4.45 4.84 33.55
N LYS A 15 -3.85 4.58 34.72
CA LYS A 15 -2.48 4.07 34.82
C LYS A 15 -2.35 2.70 34.15
N PHE A 16 -3.30 1.79 34.42
CA PHE A 16 -3.35 0.46 33.81
C PHE A 16 -3.43 0.54 32.27
N ILE A 17 -4.29 1.41 31.74
CA ILE A 17 -4.44 1.63 30.30
C ILE A 17 -3.14 2.14 29.68
N GLU A 18 -2.48 3.14 30.29
CA GLU A 18 -1.21 3.67 29.77
C GLU A 18 -0.07 2.64 29.84
N GLU A 19 -0.01 1.83 30.90
CA GLU A 19 0.96 0.72 31.01
C GLU A 19 0.73 -0.33 29.91
N HIS A 20 -0.51 -0.77 29.70
CA HIS A 20 -0.86 -1.72 28.63
C HIS A 20 -0.57 -1.15 27.23
N ARG A 21 -0.84 0.14 27.00
CA ARG A 21 -0.52 0.80 25.74
C ARG A 21 0.98 0.83 25.49
N LYS A 22 1.78 1.10 26.53
CA LYS A 22 3.25 1.09 26.45
C LYS A 22 3.78 -0.33 26.19
N GLU A 23 3.27 -1.33 26.90
CA GLU A 23 3.64 -2.74 26.68
C GLU A 23 3.30 -3.20 25.26
N ALA A 24 2.09 -2.89 24.77
CA ALA A 24 1.69 -3.22 23.40
C ALA A 24 2.57 -2.51 22.36
N PHE A 25 2.93 -1.25 22.59
CA PHE A 25 3.86 -0.52 21.73
C PHE A 25 5.25 -1.17 21.70
N LEU A 26 5.82 -1.48 22.88
CA LEU A 26 7.13 -2.12 22.99
C LEU A 26 7.11 -3.51 22.36
N ALA A 27 6.07 -4.31 22.60
CA ALA A 27 5.90 -5.61 21.98
C ALA A 27 5.84 -5.52 20.44
N ALA A 28 5.14 -4.52 19.90
CA ALA A 28 5.10 -4.29 18.45
C ALA A 28 6.47 -3.87 17.87
N CYS A 29 7.31 -3.19 18.65
CA CYS A 29 8.68 -2.82 18.25
C CYS A 29 9.66 -4.00 18.36
N GLN A 30 9.47 -4.85 19.38
CA GLN A 30 10.36 -5.97 19.71
C GLN A 30 10.01 -7.26 18.99
N TRP A 31 8.81 -7.35 18.43
CA TRP A 31 8.36 -8.54 17.71
C TRP A 31 8.11 -8.22 16.22
N PRO A 32 9.15 -8.28 15.37
CA PRO A 32 9.04 -8.02 13.94
C PRO A 32 7.90 -8.76 13.25
N LEU A 33 7.68 -10.04 13.61
CA LEU A 33 6.63 -10.88 13.02
C LEU A 33 5.21 -10.33 13.27
N SER A 34 5.00 -9.49 14.29
CA SER A 34 3.70 -8.84 14.52
C SER A 34 3.28 -7.93 13.35
N TRP A 35 4.24 -7.42 12.57
CA TRP A 35 4.01 -6.61 11.37
C TRP A 35 3.57 -7.43 10.16
N LEU A 36 3.82 -8.75 10.18
CA LEU A 36 3.49 -9.62 9.06
C LEU A 36 1.98 -9.87 8.96
N LEU A 37 1.28 -9.88 10.09
CA LEU A 37 -0.17 -10.04 10.12
C LEU A 37 -0.92 -8.89 9.40
N PRO A 38 -0.69 -7.60 9.73
CA PRO A 38 -1.30 -6.52 8.97
C PRO A 38 -0.79 -6.49 7.53
N ALA A 39 0.49 -6.77 7.27
CA ALA A 39 1.02 -6.85 5.90
C ALA A 39 0.23 -7.83 5.02
N ARG A 40 0.03 -9.07 5.50
CA ARG A 40 -0.76 -10.09 4.79
C ARG A 40 -2.22 -9.71 4.60
N ARG A 41 -2.83 -9.05 5.60
CA ARG A 41 -4.22 -8.57 5.53
C ARG A 41 -4.37 -7.50 4.45
N HIS A 42 -3.49 -6.51 4.45
CA HIS A 42 -3.48 -5.46 3.43
C HIS A 42 -3.21 -6.03 2.04
N LYS A 43 -2.25 -6.96 1.91
CA LYS A 43 -1.94 -7.63 0.64
C LYS A 43 -3.15 -8.37 0.09
N ARG A 44 -3.81 -9.20 0.90
CA ARG A 44 -5.00 -9.94 0.50
C ARG A 44 -6.14 -9.02 0.07
N ALA A 45 -6.36 -7.92 0.79
CA ALA A 45 -7.38 -6.94 0.44
C ALA A 45 -7.03 -6.22 -0.87
N ALA A 46 -5.77 -5.82 -1.06
CA ALA A 46 -5.28 -5.24 -2.30
C ALA A 46 -5.53 -6.19 -3.48
N ASP A 47 -5.15 -7.46 -3.35
CA ASP A 47 -5.33 -8.45 -4.43
C ASP A 47 -6.80 -8.62 -4.83
N ALA A 48 -7.71 -8.60 -3.86
CA ALA A 48 -9.14 -8.66 -4.15
C ALA A 48 -9.61 -7.44 -4.97
N LEU A 49 -9.17 -6.23 -4.62
CA LEU A 49 -9.50 -5.00 -5.36
C LEU A 49 -8.89 -5.01 -6.76
N PHE A 50 -7.65 -5.49 -6.88
CA PHE A 50 -6.96 -5.61 -8.16
C PHE A 50 -7.74 -6.51 -9.13
N GLU A 51 -8.17 -7.70 -8.69
CA GLU A 51 -8.92 -8.63 -9.55
C GLU A 51 -10.26 -8.05 -10.00
N ILE A 52 -10.94 -7.26 -9.15
CA ILE A 52 -12.18 -6.56 -9.52
C ILE A 52 -11.90 -5.51 -10.59
N ALA A 53 -10.92 -4.62 -10.34
CA ALA A 53 -10.56 -3.55 -11.27
C ALA A 53 -10.10 -4.10 -12.62
N TYR A 54 -9.24 -5.12 -12.61
CA TYR A 54 -8.72 -5.80 -13.79
C TYR A 54 -9.85 -6.45 -14.60
N THR A 55 -10.77 -7.15 -13.93
CA THR A 55 -11.92 -7.78 -14.60
C THR A 55 -12.84 -6.73 -15.24
N ALA A 56 -13.04 -5.59 -14.57
CA ALA A 56 -13.83 -4.49 -15.12
C ALA A 56 -13.15 -3.86 -16.34
N TYR A 57 -11.84 -3.69 -16.29
CA TYR A 57 -11.02 -3.21 -17.40
C TYR A 57 -11.09 -4.14 -18.62
N ASP A 58 -10.96 -5.46 -18.42
CA ASP A 58 -11.08 -6.45 -19.50
C ASP A 58 -12.45 -6.36 -20.18
N ARG A 59 -13.53 -6.22 -19.40
CA ARG A 59 -14.89 -6.05 -19.93
C ARG A 59 -15.05 -4.75 -20.72
N ASP A 60 -14.53 -3.64 -20.20
CA ASP A 60 -14.57 -2.33 -20.86
C ASP A 60 -13.81 -2.37 -22.18
N THR A 61 -12.64 -3.01 -22.21
CA THR A 61 -11.82 -3.20 -23.42
C THR A 61 -12.55 -4.02 -24.48
N VAL A 62 -13.16 -5.15 -24.10
CA VAL A 62 -13.95 -5.98 -25.02
C VAL A 62 -15.13 -5.20 -25.59
N GLN A 63 -15.84 -4.44 -24.76
CA GLN A 63 -16.95 -3.59 -25.20
C GLN A 63 -16.48 -2.48 -26.14
N TRP A 64 -15.37 -1.81 -25.82
CA TRP A 64 -14.78 -0.77 -26.64
C TRP A 64 -14.39 -1.29 -28.03
N LEU A 65 -13.80 -2.49 -28.11
CA LEU A 65 -13.49 -3.14 -29.39
C LEU A 65 -14.77 -3.48 -30.17
N ALA A 66 -15.81 -3.97 -29.51
CA ALA A 66 -17.10 -4.29 -30.14
C ALA A 66 -17.80 -3.03 -30.70
N ASP A 67 -17.63 -1.87 -30.05
CA ASP A 67 -18.22 -0.59 -30.44
C ASP A 67 -17.42 0.14 -31.55
N GLY A 68 -16.48 -0.55 -32.20
CA GLY A 68 -15.69 -0.03 -33.33
C GLY A 68 -14.33 0.56 -32.93
N GLY A 69 -13.90 0.35 -31.68
CA GLY A 69 -12.58 0.71 -31.19
C GLY A 69 -12.23 2.19 -31.41
N PRO A 70 -11.02 2.51 -31.94
CA PRO A 70 -10.58 3.89 -32.10
C PRO A 70 -11.37 4.67 -33.17
N PHE A 71 -12.16 3.98 -34.00
CA PHE A 71 -13.01 4.59 -35.04
C PHE A 71 -14.49 4.69 -34.61
N GLY A 72 -14.83 4.20 -33.43
CA GLY A 72 -16.18 4.32 -32.85
C GLY A 72 -16.54 5.78 -32.55
N LYS A 73 -17.84 6.08 -32.49
CA LYS A 73 -18.35 7.41 -32.12
C LYS A 73 -18.07 7.68 -30.62
N GLN A 74 -16.87 8.16 -30.29
CA GLN A 74 -16.54 8.72 -28.97
C GLN A 74 -17.23 10.07 -28.78
N GLY A 75 -18.56 10.06 -28.66
CA GLY A 75 -19.31 11.19 -28.13
C GLY A 75 -19.29 11.17 -26.60
N ALA A 76 -19.55 12.32 -25.98
CA ALA A 76 -19.79 12.46 -24.54
C ALA A 76 -21.13 11.81 -24.13
N ARG A 77 -21.28 10.51 -24.37
CA ARG A 77 -22.43 9.76 -23.86
C ARG A 77 -22.28 9.55 -22.37
N LYS A 78 -23.39 9.64 -21.65
CA LYS A 78 -23.43 9.31 -20.23
C LYS A 78 -23.27 7.79 -20.06
N LYS A 79 -22.34 7.36 -19.20
CA LYS A 79 -22.21 5.95 -18.80
C LYS A 79 -23.40 5.55 -17.95
N GLU A 80 -24.01 4.40 -18.23
CA GLU A 80 -25.17 3.90 -17.49
C GLU A 80 -25.10 2.38 -17.28
N GLY A 81 -25.84 1.89 -16.27
CA GLY A 81 -25.93 0.46 -15.98
C GLY A 81 -24.56 -0.21 -15.77
N LYS A 82 -24.28 -1.24 -16.58
CA LYS A 82 -23.04 -2.03 -16.48
C LYS A 82 -21.78 -1.23 -16.82
N GLU A 83 -21.86 -0.27 -17.74
CA GLU A 83 -20.73 0.58 -18.11
C GLU A 83 -20.32 1.49 -16.96
N LEU A 84 -21.31 2.04 -16.25
CA LEU A 84 -21.07 2.85 -15.06
C LEU A 84 -20.50 2.01 -13.90
N ALA A 85 -21.01 0.79 -13.70
CA ALA A 85 -20.46 -0.13 -12.70
C ALA A 85 -19.00 -0.49 -12.99
N ASN A 86 -18.67 -0.89 -14.23
CA ASN A 86 -17.28 -1.17 -14.62
C ASN A 86 -16.39 0.05 -14.43
N HIS A 87 -16.89 1.25 -14.70
CA HIS A 87 -16.14 2.47 -14.47
C HIS A 87 -15.74 2.65 -13.01
N TYR A 88 -16.66 2.44 -12.06
CA TYR A 88 -16.36 2.51 -10.63
C TYR A 88 -15.45 1.37 -10.18
N ASP A 89 -15.66 0.15 -10.70
CA ASP A 89 -14.78 -0.99 -10.40
C ASP A 89 -13.34 -0.72 -10.85
N MET A 90 -13.14 -0.08 -12.01
CA MET A 90 -11.80 0.34 -12.47
C MET A 90 -11.16 1.42 -11.57
N GLU A 91 -11.96 2.28 -10.93
CA GLU A 91 -11.44 3.28 -9.98
C GLU A 91 -10.84 2.65 -8.71
N LEU A 92 -11.23 1.41 -8.37
CA LEU A 92 -10.66 0.65 -7.25
C LEU A 92 -9.16 0.37 -7.41
N LEU A 93 -8.57 0.58 -8.59
CA LEU A 93 -7.12 0.44 -8.76
C LEU A 93 -6.34 1.45 -7.91
N GLY A 94 -6.91 2.64 -7.63
CA GLY A 94 -6.31 3.57 -6.68
C GLY A 94 -6.23 3.01 -5.27
N ASP A 95 -7.31 2.37 -4.81
CA ASP A 95 -7.38 1.71 -3.51
C ASP A 95 -6.47 0.46 -3.44
N TYR A 96 -6.32 -0.27 -4.56
CA TYR A 96 -5.32 -1.31 -4.69
C TYR A 96 -3.91 -0.78 -4.40
N PHE A 97 -3.48 0.30 -5.06
CA PHE A 97 -2.15 0.85 -4.84
C PHE A 97 -1.94 1.30 -3.39
N LEU A 98 -2.96 1.89 -2.78
CA LEU A 98 -2.91 2.28 -1.37
C LEU A 98 -2.71 1.07 -0.45
N LEU A 99 -3.51 0.02 -0.60
CA LEU A 99 -3.43 -1.17 0.25
C LEU A 99 -2.17 -2.00 -0.03
N ALA A 100 -1.77 -2.13 -1.30
CA ALA A 100 -0.50 -2.76 -1.68
C ALA A 100 0.68 -2.00 -1.06
N GLY A 101 0.62 -0.67 -1.08
CA GLY A 101 1.59 0.19 -0.42
C GLY A 101 1.69 -0.05 1.08
N TYR A 102 0.57 -0.10 1.79
CA TYR A 102 0.58 -0.44 3.22
C TYR A 102 1.08 -1.86 3.50
N ALA A 103 0.78 -2.82 2.63
CA ALA A 103 1.30 -4.17 2.76
C ALA A 103 2.83 -4.22 2.67
N LEU A 104 3.39 -3.56 1.66
CA LEU A 104 4.84 -3.43 1.45
C LEU A 104 5.49 -2.65 2.60
N GLU A 105 4.89 -1.54 3.01
CA GLU A 105 5.38 -0.74 4.13
C GLU A 105 5.45 -1.56 5.42
N CYS A 106 4.41 -2.32 5.75
CA CYS A 106 4.38 -3.15 6.94
C CYS A 106 5.47 -4.24 6.91
N VAL A 107 5.61 -4.98 5.80
CA VAL A 107 6.61 -6.05 5.74
C VAL A 107 8.04 -5.50 5.78
N LEU A 108 8.31 -4.39 5.09
CA LEU A 108 9.64 -3.77 5.08
C LEU A 108 10.00 -3.16 6.44
N LYS A 109 9.05 -2.52 7.14
CA LYS A 109 9.28 -2.04 8.51
C LYS A 109 9.52 -3.19 9.48
N GLY A 110 8.79 -4.29 9.33
CA GLY A 110 9.07 -5.52 10.07
C GLY A 110 10.49 -6.03 9.81
N CYS A 111 10.95 -6.06 8.56
CA CYS A 111 12.34 -6.40 8.22
C CYS A 111 13.34 -5.48 8.93
N LEU A 112 13.13 -4.16 8.88
CA LEU A 112 14.01 -3.19 9.56
C LEU A 112 14.10 -3.44 11.07
N MET A 113 12.97 -3.73 11.72
CA MET A 113 12.94 -4.05 13.15
C MET A 113 13.73 -5.32 13.46
N ALA A 114 13.63 -6.34 12.60
CA ALA A 114 14.38 -7.58 12.76
C ALA A 114 15.89 -7.36 12.55
N MET A 115 16.27 -6.55 11.56
CA MET A 115 17.67 -6.24 11.27
C MET A 115 18.31 -5.31 12.30
N ARG A 116 17.52 -4.48 12.97
CA ARG A 116 17.98 -3.45 13.91
C ARG A 116 17.11 -3.49 15.17
N PRO A 117 17.37 -4.41 16.11
CA PRO A 117 16.72 -4.36 17.42
C PRO A 117 16.99 -3.01 18.11
N GLY A 118 16.03 -2.50 18.88
CA GLY A 118 16.17 -1.23 19.60
C GLY A 118 15.86 0.01 18.76
N VAL A 119 15.00 -0.08 17.75
CA VAL A 119 14.51 1.09 16.98
C VAL A 119 13.56 1.98 17.79
N GLU A 120 13.24 1.62 19.03
CA GLU A 120 12.55 2.49 19.97
C GLU A 120 13.54 3.44 20.66
N ILE A 121 13.33 4.75 20.49
CA ILE A 121 14.11 5.81 21.13
C ILE A 121 13.15 6.67 21.95
N ASN A 122 13.30 6.65 23.28
CA ASN A 122 12.47 7.43 24.21
C ASN A 122 10.96 7.20 24.02
N ASP A 123 10.51 5.94 24.04
CA ASP A 123 9.11 5.54 23.82
C ASP A 123 8.53 5.99 22.46
N ARG A 124 9.38 6.11 21.43
CA ARG A 124 8.99 6.46 20.05
C ARG A 124 9.72 5.60 19.05
N LEU A 125 9.08 5.33 17.90
CA LEU A 125 9.76 4.70 16.77
C LEU A 125 10.82 5.64 16.17
N ASP A 126 11.98 5.08 15.84
CA ASP A 126 13.04 5.76 15.11
C ASP A 126 12.49 6.35 13.80
N LYS A 127 13.01 7.52 13.41
CA LYS A 127 12.68 8.19 12.16
C LYS A 127 12.95 7.33 10.91
N LEU A 128 13.83 6.35 11.01
CA LEU A 128 14.09 5.36 9.97
C LEU A 128 12.86 4.48 9.70
N VAL A 129 12.06 4.17 10.73
CA VAL A 129 10.88 3.31 10.63
C VAL A 129 9.62 4.10 10.27
N ILE A 130 9.55 5.41 10.55
CA ILE A 130 8.34 6.20 10.28
C ILE A 130 8.18 6.65 8.82
N THR A 131 9.16 6.40 7.94
CA THR A 131 9.08 6.81 6.54
C THR A 131 8.00 6.03 5.77
N HIS A 132 7.46 6.64 4.73
CA HIS A 132 6.55 6.04 3.75
C HIS A 132 7.23 5.77 2.40
N ASP A 133 8.53 6.10 2.28
CA ASP A 133 9.31 5.91 1.06
C ASP A 133 9.70 4.44 0.91
N LEU A 134 8.97 3.71 0.06
CA LEU A 134 9.17 2.27 -0.12
C LEU A 134 10.53 1.94 -0.73
N ILE A 135 11.08 2.80 -1.60
CA ILE A 135 12.40 2.58 -2.22
C ILE A 135 13.48 2.69 -1.15
N ARG A 136 13.38 3.72 -0.29
CA ARG A 136 14.25 3.87 0.87
C ARG A 136 14.16 2.66 1.80
N LEU A 137 12.95 2.21 2.13
CA LEU A 137 12.74 1.05 3.00
C LEU A 137 13.39 -0.22 2.42
N CYS A 138 13.21 -0.49 1.12
CA CYS A 138 13.88 -1.60 0.44
C CYS A 138 15.41 -1.50 0.53
N ARG A 139 15.98 -0.32 0.25
CA ARG A 139 17.43 -0.08 0.37
C ARG A 139 17.91 -0.31 1.80
N ASP A 140 17.19 0.21 2.79
CA ASP A 140 17.57 0.10 4.20
C ASP A 140 17.46 -1.37 4.68
N CYS A 141 16.64 -2.20 4.01
CA CYS A 141 16.54 -3.66 4.18
C CYS A 141 17.50 -4.47 3.29
N SER A 142 18.35 -3.83 2.49
CA SER A 142 19.20 -4.49 1.48
C SER A 142 18.43 -5.33 0.45
N ILE A 143 17.18 -4.97 0.14
CA ILE A 143 16.39 -5.58 -0.93
C ILE A 143 16.70 -4.83 -2.24
N SER A 144 17.33 -5.52 -3.19
CA SER A 144 17.59 -5.00 -4.51
C SER A 144 16.29 -4.82 -5.30
N LEU A 145 16.19 -3.72 -6.04
CA LEU A 145 15.09 -3.41 -6.92
C LEU A 145 15.56 -3.37 -8.37
N SER A 146 14.75 -3.91 -9.29
CA SER A 146 14.88 -3.60 -10.71
C SER A 146 14.47 -2.14 -10.99
N SER A 147 14.80 -1.63 -12.18
CA SER A 147 14.36 -0.28 -12.60
C SER A 147 12.83 -0.16 -12.52
N GLU A 148 12.13 -1.20 -12.96
CA GLU A 148 10.66 -1.22 -13.04
C GLU A 148 10.01 -1.32 -11.67
N GLU A 149 10.59 -2.10 -10.76
CA GLU A 149 10.16 -2.14 -9.36
C GLU A 149 10.38 -0.78 -8.70
N GLY A 150 11.53 -0.14 -8.93
CA GLY A 150 11.82 1.19 -8.42
C GLY A 150 10.80 2.24 -8.90
N GLU A 151 10.51 2.27 -10.20
CA GLU A 151 9.50 3.15 -10.78
C GLU A 151 8.12 2.89 -10.17
N LEU A 152 7.69 1.63 -10.09
CA LEU A 152 6.40 1.24 -9.49
C LEU A 152 6.31 1.65 -8.01
N LEU A 153 7.34 1.38 -7.22
CA LEU A 153 7.35 1.74 -5.80
C LEU A 153 7.31 3.24 -5.59
N ALA A 154 7.87 4.05 -6.49
CA ALA A 154 7.71 5.51 -6.48
C ALA A 154 6.24 5.92 -6.69
N VAL A 155 5.51 5.22 -7.58
CA VAL A 155 4.06 5.44 -7.76
C VAL A 155 3.30 5.10 -6.49
N ILE A 156 3.50 3.89 -5.96
CA ILE A 156 2.79 3.40 -4.78
C ILE A 156 3.07 4.28 -3.56
N THR A 157 4.31 4.74 -3.39
CA THR A 157 4.68 5.69 -2.32
C THR A 157 3.82 6.95 -2.36
N ARG A 158 3.50 7.48 -3.55
CA ARG A 158 2.62 8.64 -3.68
C ARG A 158 1.20 8.33 -3.24
N TYR A 159 0.65 7.16 -3.60
CA TYR A 159 -0.66 6.73 -3.11
C TYR A 159 -0.70 6.62 -1.59
N ILE A 160 0.34 6.08 -0.94
CA ILE A 160 0.43 6.04 0.53
C ILE A 160 0.40 7.46 1.12
N ILE A 161 1.22 8.38 0.57
CA ILE A 161 1.31 9.76 1.06
C ILE A 161 -0.03 10.50 0.86
N TRP A 162 -0.71 10.24 -0.26
CA TRP A 162 -1.96 10.88 -0.62
C TRP A 162 -3.19 10.22 0.00
N GLY A 163 -3.16 8.95 0.43
CA GLY A 163 -4.33 8.18 0.87
C GLY A 163 -5.14 8.79 2.02
N LYS A 164 -4.67 9.89 2.62
CA LYS A 164 -5.43 10.74 3.56
C LYS A 164 -6.28 11.83 2.89
N TYR A 165 -6.18 11.99 1.57
CA TYR A 165 -6.77 13.06 0.77
C TYR A 165 -7.30 12.47 -0.55
N ALA A 166 -8.31 13.11 -1.13
CA ALA A 166 -8.82 12.73 -2.44
C ALA A 166 -7.88 13.10 -3.61
N GLY A 167 -6.74 13.74 -3.32
CA GLY A 167 -5.78 14.17 -4.32
C GLY A 167 -4.46 14.64 -3.70
N PRO A 168 -3.50 15.04 -4.54
CA PRO A 168 -2.19 15.49 -4.09
C PRO A 168 -2.27 16.73 -3.19
N ARG A 169 -1.36 16.82 -2.21
CA ARG A 169 -1.29 17.96 -1.30
C ARG A 169 -0.78 19.23 -1.98
N ASP A 170 0.23 19.07 -2.86
CA ASP A 170 0.84 20.17 -3.57
C ASP A 170 0.42 20.16 -5.05
N LEU A 171 0.17 21.34 -5.62
CA LEU A 171 -0.23 21.48 -7.02
C LEU A 171 0.80 20.89 -8.00
N LYS A 172 2.09 20.96 -7.66
CA LYS A 172 3.19 20.40 -8.47
C LYS A 172 3.12 18.87 -8.61
N ASP A 173 2.44 18.21 -7.66
CA ASP A 173 2.25 16.77 -7.64
C ASP A 173 0.97 16.35 -8.38
N MET A 174 0.12 17.32 -8.74
CA MET A 174 -1.06 17.11 -9.56
C MET A 174 -0.63 16.71 -10.99
N PRO A 175 -1.15 15.59 -11.53
CA PRO A 175 -0.90 15.21 -12.91
C PRO A 175 -1.31 16.33 -13.87
N SER A 176 -0.38 16.80 -14.71
CA SER A 176 -0.69 17.84 -15.70
C SER A 176 -1.54 17.27 -16.84
N PRO A 177 -2.70 17.88 -17.17
CA PRO A 177 -3.51 17.46 -18.30
C PRO A 177 -2.88 17.83 -19.65
N VAL A 178 -2.04 18.87 -19.68
CA VAL A 178 -1.40 19.43 -20.90
C VAL A 178 -0.03 18.83 -21.18
N ASN A 179 0.63 18.31 -20.15
CA ASN A 179 1.89 17.59 -20.30
C ASN A 179 1.79 16.24 -19.58
N PRO A 180 1.02 15.28 -20.15
CA PRO A 180 0.94 13.92 -19.62
C PRO A 180 2.29 13.20 -19.72
N ASP A 181 3.26 13.77 -20.45
CA ASP A 181 4.60 13.22 -20.62
C ASP A 181 5.60 13.65 -19.53
N ASN A 182 5.24 14.57 -18.64
CA ASN A 182 6.01 14.77 -17.40
C ASN A 182 6.02 13.42 -16.68
N GLN A 183 7.19 12.78 -16.56
CA GLN A 183 7.36 11.38 -16.15
C GLN A 183 6.61 11.03 -14.84
N ASN A 184 6.33 12.03 -14.02
CA ASN A 184 5.49 11.91 -12.83
C ASN A 184 4.05 11.42 -13.11
N SER A 185 3.44 11.74 -14.25
CA SER A 185 2.03 11.39 -14.54
C SER A 185 1.83 10.19 -15.47
N LYS A 186 2.85 9.79 -16.25
CA LYS A 186 2.76 8.62 -17.16
C LYS A 186 2.43 7.32 -16.43
N SER A 187 2.98 7.14 -15.24
CA SER A 187 2.80 5.93 -14.44
C SER A 187 1.45 5.85 -13.72
N LEU A 188 0.69 6.95 -13.69
CA LEU A 188 -0.63 7.04 -13.05
C LEU A 188 -1.77 6.88 -14.06
N ARG A 189 -1.50 6.94 -15.37
CA ARG A 189 -2.48 6.59 -16.38
C ARG A 189 -2.52 5.07 -16.51
N VAL A 190 -3.44 4.49 -15.73
CA VAL A 190 -4.01 3.14 -15.79
C VAL A 190 -4.40 2.66 -17.20
N ALA A 191 -4.31 3.51 -18.22
CA ALA A 191 -4.72 3.20 -19.59
C ALA A 191 -3.75 2.28 -20.37
N ASN A 192 -2.74 1.65 -19.74
CA ASN A 192 -1.95 0.62 -20.42
C ASN A 192 -2.37 -0.80 -20.00
N PRO A 193 -3.19 -1.51 -20.82
CA PRO A 193 -3.67 -2.87 -20.54
C PRO A 193 -2.54 -3.87 -20.27
N PHE A 194 -1.37 -3.65 -20.87
CA PHE A 194 -0.23 -4.54 -20.77
C PHE A 194 0.58 -4.32 -19.48
N HIS A 195 0.14 -3.46 -18.56
CA HIS A 195 0.87 -3.15 -17.33
C HIS A 195 0.19 -3.68 -16.06
N GLU A 196 -1.08 -4.09 -16.08
CA GLU A 196 -1.80 -4.38 -14.84
C GLU A 196 -1.35 -5.69 -14.16
N ARG A 197 -1.35 -6.83 -14.85
CA ARG A 197 -0.83 -8.09 -14.28
C ARG A 197 0.64 -7.97 -13.90
N ARG A 198 1.42 -7.21 -14.67
CA ARG A 198 2.83 -6.96 -14.39
C ARG A 198 3.00 -6.20 -13.08
N VAL A 199 2.14 -5.21 -12.80
CA VAL A 199 2.15 -4.48 -11.53
C VAL A 199 1.94 -5.43 -10.35
N GLN A 200 0.95 -6.33 -10.42
CA GLN A 200 0.73 -7.34 -9.38
C GLN A 200 1.98 -8.22 -9.18
N VAL A 201 2.59 -8.71 -10.27
CA VAL A 201 3.81 -9.53 -10.24
C VAL A 201 4.98 -8.79 -9.60
N LEU A 202 5.16 -7.50 -9.90
CA LEU A 202 6.23 -6.69 -9.33
C LEU A 202 6.00 -6.43 -7.83
N VAL A 203 4.76 -6.13 -7.42
CA VAL A 203 4.37 -6.00 -6.01
C VAL A 203 4.60 -7.32 -5.27
N ASP A 204 4.17 -8.43 -5.84
CA ASP A 204 4.34 -9.78 -5.29
C ASP A 204 5.81 -10.12 -5.10
N GLY A 205 6.64 -9.80 -6.10
CA GLY A 205 8.08 -10.01 -6.05
C GLY A 205 8.73 -9.27 -4.88
N VAL A 206 8.44 -7.99 -4.69
CA VAL A 206 8.99 -7.21 -3.57
C VAL A 206 8.43 -7.69 -2.23
N PHE A 207 7.13 -7.97 -2.16
CA PHE A 207 6.46 -8.45 -0.95
C PHE A 207 7.04 -9.79 -0.49
N GLN A 208 7.23 -10.73 -1.43
CA GLN A 208 7.78 -12.05 -1.13
C GLN A 208 9.21 -11.95 -0.62
N ARG A 209 10.06 -11.12 -1.23
CA ARG A 209 11.45 -10.90 -0.75
C ARG A 209 11.48 -10.33 0.66
N GLY A 210 10.58 -9.39 0.99
CA GLY A 210 10.43 -8.89 2.36
C GLY A 210 9.92 -9.96 3.34
N HIS A 211 8.95 -10.77 2.91
CA HIS A 211 8.40 -11.87 3.72
C HIS A 211 9.46 -12.95 4.02
N ASP A 212 10.25 -13.33 3.01
CA ASP A 212 11.34 -14.31 3.18
C ASP A 212 12.42 -13.76 4.11
N LEU A 213 12.77 -12.48 3.96
CA LEU A 213 13.76 -11.81 4.80
C LEU A 213 13.31 -11.77 6.27
N ILE A 214 12.08 -11.35 6.56
CA ILE A 214 11.61 -11.27 7.95
C ILE A 214 11.50 -12.64 8.62
N ASN A 215 11.13 -13.69 7.89
CA ASN A 215 11.12 -15.05 8.46
C ASN A 215 12.54 -15.57 8.71
N THR A 216 13.49 -15.25 7.83
CA THR A 216 14.90 -15.63 8.00
C THR A 216 15.50 -14.95 9.22
N LEU A 217 15.18 -13.68 9.46
CA LEU A 217 15.68 -12.92 10.61
C LEU A 217 14.92 -13.21 11.91
N GLY A 218 13.65 -13.61 11.81
CA GLY A 218 12.76 -13.84 12.95
C GLY A 218 12.80 -15.26 13.53
N ALA A 219 13.49 -16.19 12.87
CA ALA A 219 13.74 -17.50 13.45
C ALA A 219 14.63 -17.32 14.71
N PRO A 220 14.20 -17.75 15.90
CA PRO A 220 15.07 -17.75 17.06
C PRO A 220 16.31 -18.56 16.70
N GLY A 221 17.50 -17.96 16.80
CA GLY A 221 18.74 -18.70 16.60
C GLY A 221 18.75 -19.89 17.55
N GLU A 222 18.72 -21.09 16.99
CA GLU A 222 18.92 -22.34 17.72
C GLU A 222 20.31 -22.39 18.37
#